data_AF-A0A8C4N3S6-F1
#
_entry.id   AF-A0A8C4N3S6-F1
#
_cell.length_a   1.000
_cell.length_b   1.000
_cell.length_c   1.000
_cell.angle_alpha   90.00
_cell.angle_beta   90.00
_cell.angle_gamma   90.00
#
_symmetry.space_group_name_H-M   'P 1'
#
loop_
_entity.id
_entity.type
_entity.pdbx_description
1 polymer ?
#
loop_
_entity_poly.entity_id
_entity_poly.type
_entity_poly.pdbx_seq_one_letter_code
_entity_poly.pdbx_strand_id
1 'polypeptide(L)'
;MGSKERASQLPLLSYVAERLCACCYEQAWYAKQGGCLAIKFLLERLPLTWVLQHQLTFQKALLFVMADLTGKVSNGTVAIATATLEQLLLRCASPPREDERTPETVAAQKKAIHAATHELVREVTSPNSTVRNQAMRSLRQLACATTYSVAEIMEPHKEVLQDMIPPKKHVLEHQPANVQIGLMEGNTFCTTLRPRLFSMDLNNLEHKDFFSKLLRLCEAEDETLVNLPCYKNLPSLIPLRLAALSTHGPGRAWDLGIMVEGVGR
;
A
#
# COMPACT_ATOMS: atom_id res chain seq x y z
N MET A 1 -31.69 -26.08 12.05
CA MET A 1 -31.82 -25.23 10.85
C MET A 1 -31.11 -23.87 11.01
N GLY A 2 -29.97 -23.79 11.70
CA GLY A 2 -29.34 -22.50 12.04
C GLY A 2 -27.83 -22.53 12.13
N SER A 3 -27.14 -23.21 11.20
CA SER A 3 -25.67 -23.14 11.15
C SER A 3 -25.23 -21.83 10.50
N LYS A 4 -24.04 -21.34 10.85
CA LYS A 4 -23.50 -20.05 10.35
C LYS A 4 -23.36 -20.06 8.83
N GLU A 5 -23.09 -21.21 8.25
CA GLU A 5 -22.90 -21.45 6.82
C GLU A 5 -24.20 -21.28 6.05
N ARG A 6 -25.34 -21.66 6.63
CA ARG A 6 -26.65 -21.44 6.00
C ARG A 6 -27.11 -20.00 6.19
N ALA A 7 -26.85 -19.41 7.36
CA ALA A 7 -27.15 -18.01 7.61
C ALA A 7 -26.37 -17.07 6.68
N SER A 8 -25.12 -17.44 6.34
CA SER A 8 -24.28 -16.64 5.44
C SER A 8 -24.74 -16.63 3.98
N GLN A 9 -25.61 -17.56 3.60
CA GLN A 9 -26.19 -17.67 2.26
C GLN A 9 -27.51 -16.91 2.11
N LEU A 10 -28.05 -16.34 3.21
CA LEU A 10 -29.32 -15.62 3.16
C LEU A 10 -29.14 -14.28 2.44
N PRO A 11 -30.02 -13.93 1.47
CA PRO A 11 -29.97 -12.66 0.76
C PRO A 11 -29.99 -11.44 1.70
N LEU A 12 -30.71 -11.55 2.82
CA LEU A 12 -30.76 -10.51 3.84
C LEU A 12 -29.37 -10.17 4.40
N LEU A 13 -28.53 -11.18 4.65
CA LEU A 13 -27.20 -10.94 5.19
C LEU A 13 -26.31 -10.26 4.16
N SER A 14 -26.34 -10.68 2.90
CA SER A 14 -25.60 -10.02 1.82
C SER A 14 -26.00 -8.55 1.68
N TYR A 15 -27.31 -8.27 1.72
CA TYR A 15 -27.82 -6.90 1.69
C TYR A 15 -27.35 -6.07 2.89
N VAL A 16 -27.43 -6.62 4.10
CA VAL A 16 -26.98 -5.94 5.32
C VAL A 16 -25.48 -5.68 5.27
N ALA A 17 -24.67 -6.66 4.85
CA ALA A 17 -23.23 -6.50 4.70
C ALA A 17 -22.86 -5.40 3.70
N GLU A 18 -23.55 -5.36 2.56
CA GLU A 18 -23.36 -4.31 1.55
C GLU A 18 -23.71 -2.93 2.12
N ARG A 19 -24.85 -2.81 2.81
CA ARG A 19 -25.25 -1.54 3.43
C ARG A 19 -24.31 -1.06 4.52
N LEU A 20 -23.82 -1.98 5.35
CA LEU A 20 -22.86 -1.67 6.41
C LEU A 20 -21.50 -1.28 5.84
N CYS A 21 -21.05 -1.94 4.76
CA CYS A 21 -19.82 -1.57 4.05
C CYS A 21 -19.95 -0.19 3.38
N ALA A 22 -21.12 0.14 2.83
CA ALA A 22 -21.39 1.44 2.24
C ALA A 22 -21.22 2.60 3.24
N CYS A 23 -21.41 2.37 4.55
CA CYS A 23 -21.14 3.37 5.58
C CYS A 23 -19.67 3.84 5.60
N CYS A 24 -18.70 3.03 5.12
CA CYS A 24 -17.30 3.44 4.96
C CYS A 24 -17.12 4.58 3.95
N TYR A 25 -18.07 4.78 3.04
CA TYR A 25 -18.03 5.78 1.98
C TYR A 25 -18.82 7.05 2.29
N GLU A 26 -19.59 7.06 3.38
CA GLU A 26 -20.36 8.22 3.83
C GLU A 26 -19.48 9.39 4.26
N GLN A 27 -19.90 10.63 4.04
CA GLN A 27 -19.07 11.81 4.35
C GLN A 27 -18.70 11.89 5.84
N ALA A 28 -19.63 11.55 6.73
CA ALA A 28 -19.45 11.67 8.17
C ALA A 28 -18.48 10.62 8.75
N TRP A 29 -17.51 11.07 9.56
CA TRP A 29 -16.50 10.19 10.16
C TRP A 29 -17.10 9.10 11.07
N TYR A 30 -18.19 9.39 11.79
CA TYR A 30 -18.84 8.43 12.68
C TYR A 30 -19.58 7.34 11.89
N ALA A 31 -20.10 7.64 10.69
CA ALA A 31 -20.66 6.64 9.79
C ALA A 31 -19.55 5.72 9.26
N LYS A 32 -18.40 6.29 8.87
CA LYS A 32 -17.21 5.52 8.49
C LYS A 32 -16.75 4.59 9.60
N GLN A 33 -16.72 5.08 10.84
CA GLN A 33 -16.40 4.27 12.01
C GLN A 33 -17.39 3.12 12.20
N GLY A 34 -18.69 3.38 12.04
CA GLY A 34 -19.73 2.35 12.04
C GLY A 34 -19.47 1.27 10.97
N GLY A 35 -19.08 1.68 9.76
CA GLY A 35 -18.69 0.77 8.68
C GLY A 35 -17.49 -0.10 9.03
N CYS A 36 -16.41 0.49 9.58
CA CYS A 36 -15.23 -0.28 10.00
C CYS A 36 -15.57 -1.30 11.11
N LEU A 37 -16.35 -0.89 12.11
CA LEU A 37 -16.80 -1.78 13.18
C LEU A 37 -17.70 -2.90 12.67
N ALA A 38 -18.56 -2.60 11.69
CA ALA A 38 -19.39 -3.60 11.06
C ALA A 38 -18.56 -4.62 10.26
N ILE A 39 -17.57 -4.16 9.47
CA ILE A 39 -16.65 -5.07 8.77
C ILE A 39 -15.92 -5.96 9.78
N LYS A 40 -15.41 -5.38 10.87
CA LYS A 40 -14.76 -6.15 11.95
C LYS A 40 -15.70 -7.20 12.54
N PHE A 41 -16.94 -6.83 12.82
CA PHE A 41 -17.93 -7.77 13.34
C PHE A 41 -18.26 -8.89 12.34
N LEU A 42 -18.50 -8.55 11.07
CA LEU A 42 -18.78 -9.52 10.00
C LEU A 42 -17.61 -10.48 9.82
N LEU A 43 -16.39 -9.95 9.85
CA LEU A 43 -15.17 -10.74 9.89
C LEU A 43 -15.28 -11.74 11.04
N GLU A 44 -15.34 -11.31 12.29
CA GLU A 44 -15.35 -12.19 13.48
C GLU A 44 -16.49 -13.22 13.52
N ARG A 45 -17.66 -12.92 12.94
CA ARG A 45 -18.87 -13.75 13.10
C ARG A 45 -19.17 -14.69 11.95
N LEU A 46 -18.74 -14.38 10.73
CA LEU A 46 -19.08 -15.16 9.54
C LEU A 46 -18.02 -16.22 9.18
N PRO A 47 -18.39 -17.28 8.45
CA PRO A 47 -17.46 -18.32 8.01
C PRO A 47 -16.36 -17.79 7.08
N LEU A 48 -15.19 -18.43 7.07
CA LEU A 48 -14.06 -17.99 6.24
C LEU A 48 -14.40 -17.90 4.75
N THR A 49 -15.15 -18.85 4.21
CA THR A 49 -15.56 -18.87 2.78
C THR A 49 -16.30 -17.59 2.38
N TRP A 50 -17.19 -17.09 3.24
CA TRP A 50 -17.92 -15.85 3.01
C TRP A 50 -16.99 -14.64 3.10
N VAL A 51 -16.08 -14.63 4.08
CA VAL A 51 -15.08 -13.55 4.22
C VAL A 51 -14.19 -13.46 2.98
N LEU A 52 -13.72 -14.59 2.46
CA LEU A 52 -12.89 -14.65 1.25
C LEU A 52 -13.61 -14.06 0.02
N GLN A 53 -14.92 -14.30 -0.11
CA GLN A 53 -15.73 -13.72 -1.20
C GLN A 53 -15.85 -12.19 -1.11
N HIS A 54 -15.84 -11.63 0.10
CA HIS A 54 -16.01 -10.18 0.34
C HIS A 54 -14.70 -9.45 0.64
N GLN A 55 -13.57 -10.16 0.71
CA GLN A 55 -12.28 -9.64 1.14
C GLN A 55 -11.87 -8.37 0.40
N LEU A 56 -11.92 -8.37 -0.94
CA LEU A 56 -11.47 -7.23 -1.74
C LEU A 56 -12.36 -6.00 -1.51
N THR A 57 -13.67 -6.19 -1.37
CA THR A 57 -14.62 -5.11 -1.09
C THR A 57 -14.32 -4.46 0.25
N PHE A 58 -14.11 -5.27 1.30
CA PHE A 58 -13.76 -4.76 2.63
C PHE A 58 -12.39 -4.09 2.64
N GLN A 59 -11.40 -4.66 1.97
CA GLN A 59 -10.07 -4.06 1.85
C GLN A 59 -10.16 -2.67 1.23
N LYS A 60 -10.87 -2.51 0.11
CA LYS A 60 -11.06 -1.22 -0.56
C LYS A 60 -11.79 -0.21 0.33
N ALA A 61 -12.83 -0.64 1.03
CA ALA A 61 -13.57 0.21 1.96
C ALA A 61 -12.68 0.72 3.10
N LEU A 62 -11.87 -0.15 3.69
CA LEU A 62 -10.96 0.21 4.78
C LEU A 62 -9.85 1.16 4.31
N LEU A 63 -9.25 0.90 3.14
CA LEU A 63 -8.26 1.80 2.53
C LEU A 63 -8.87 3.17 2.19
N PHE A 64 -10.12 3.20 1.70
CA PHE A 64 -10.83 4.45 1.45
C PHE A 64 -11.03 5.27 2.74
N VAL A 65 -11.42 4.62 3.85
CA VAL A 65 -11.58 5.30 5.14
C VAL A 65 -10.25 5.91 5.60
N MET A 66 -9.13 5.19 5.46
CA MET A 66 -7.81 5.72 5.77
C MET A 66 -7.48 6.93 4.89
N ALA A 67 -7.70 6.82 3.59
CA ALA A 67 -7.42 7.87 2.62
C ALA A 67 -8.20 9.16 2.95
N ASP A 68 -9.51 9.03 3.16
CA ASP A 68 -10.39 10.17 3.39
C ASP A 68 -10.17 10.82 4.75
N LEU A 69 -9.80 10.07 5.78
CA LEU A 69 -9.60 10.60 7.13
C LEU A 69 -8.15 11.01 7.43
N THR A 70 -7.23 10.88 6.46
CA THR A 70 -5.83 11.29 6.63
C THR A 70 -5.74 12.78 6.97
N GLY A 71 -5.05 13.09 8.08
CA GLY A 71 -4.87 14.47 8.54
C GLY A 71 -6.13 15.13 9.15
N LYS A 72 -7.21 14.38 9.38
CA LYS A 72 -8.45 14.86 10.02
C LYS A 72 -8.50 14.46 11.51
N VAL A 73 -9.42 15.05 12.27
CA VAL A 73 -9.56 14.92 13.74
C VAL A 73 -9.87 13.48 14.20
N SER A 74 -10.35 12.60 13.31
CA SER A 74 -10.80 11.24 13.63
C SER A 74 -9.69 10.17 13.55
N ASN A 75 -8.54 10.39 14.20
CA ASN A 75 -7.43 9.42 14.24
C ASN A 75 -7.87 8.05 14.80
N GLY A 76 -8.83 8.02 15.72
CA GLY A 76 -9.39 6.79 16.26
C GLY A 76 -10.06 5.92 15.18
N THR A 77 -10.77 6.53 14.22
CA THR A 77 -11.41 5.80 13.12
C THR A 77 -10.38 5.21 12.17
N VAL A 78 -9.30 5.94 11.86
CA VAL A 78 -8.18 5.44 11.05
C VAL A 78 -7.51 4.25 11.74
N ALA A 79 -7.27 4.32 13.05
CA ALA A 79 -6.70 3.22 13.81
C ALA A 79 -7.59 1.96 13.79
N ILE A 80 -8.92 2.12 13.89
CA ILE A 80 -9.87 1.01 13.76
C ILE A 80 -9.80 0.42 12.34
N ALA A 81 -9.77 1.26 11.30
CA ALA A 81 -9.67 0.79 9.92
C ALA A 81 -8.37 0.00 9.69
N THR A 82 -7.24 0.49 10.21
CA THR A 82 -5.93 -0.17 10.12
C THR A 82 -5.95 -1.53 10.79
N ALA A 83 -6.37 -1.59 12.06
CA ALA A 83 -6.43 -2.86 12.79
C ALA A 83 -7.38 -3.86 12.12
N THR A 84 -8.50 -3.39 11.58
CA THR A 84 -9.48 -4.24 10.89
C THR A 84 -8.91 -4.79 9.57
N LEU A 85 -8.16 -3.99 8.82
CA LEU A 85 -7.51 -4.43 7.58
C LEU A 85 -6.44 -5.49 7.87
N GLU A 86 -5.62 -5.28 8.89
CA GLU A 86 -4.61 -6.25 9.32
C GLU A 86 -5.24 -7.58 9.75
N GLN A 87 -6.35 -7.54 10.48
CA GLN A 87 -7.10 -8.72 10.88
C GLN A 87 -7.73 -9.45 9.69
N LEU A 88 -8.30 -8.70 8.74
CA LEU A 88 -8.88 -9.24 7.51
C LEU A 88 -7.82 -9.99 6.70
N LEU A 89 -6.69 -9.34 6.40
CA LEU A 89 -5.62 -9.94 5.62
C LEU A 89 -5.00 -11.14 6.32
N LEU A 90 -4.76 -11.06 7.64
CA LEU A 90 -4.22 -12.19 8.40
C LEU A 90 -5.17 -13.38 8.36
N ARG A 91 -6.46 -13.17 8.59
CA ARG A 91 -7.45 -14.25 8.54
C ARG A 91 -7.55 -14.88 7.15
N CYS A 92 -7.50 -14.07 6.10
CA CYS A 92 -7.57 -14.56 4.74
C CYS A 92 -6.26 -15.21 4.27
N ALA A 93 -5.11 -14.87 4.85
CA ALA A 93 -3.81 -15.46 4.50
C ALA A 93 -3.43 -16.69 5.34
N SER A 94 -4.00 -16.82 6.54
CA SER A 94 -3.68 -17.91 7.46
C SER A 94 -4.25 -19.24 6.94
N PRO A 95 -3.57 -20.38 7.19
CA PRO A 95 -4.11 -21.69 6.83
C PRO A 95 -5.52 -21.88 7.43
N PRO A 96 -6.51 -22.31 6.63
CA PRO A 96 -7.85 -22.58 7.13
C PRO A 96 -7.79 -23.70 8.18
N ARG A 97 -8.70 -23.64 9.16
CA ARG A 97 -8.85 -24.70 10.15
C ARG A 97 -9.25 -26.01 9.46
N GLU A 98 -8.96 -27.15 10.08
CA GLU A 98 -9.22 -28.47 9.48
C GLU A 98 -10.69 -28.67 9.09
N ASP A 99 -11.62 -28.11 9.87
CA ASP A 99 -13.07 -28.14 9.63
C ASP A 99 -13.52 -27.23 8.47
N GLU A 100 -12.76 -26.19 8.14
CA GLU A 100 -13.04 -25.26 7.03
C GLU A 100 -12.23 -25.60 5.76
N ARG A 101 -11.25 -26.50 5.87
CA ARG A 101 -10.29 -26.83 4.81
C ARG A 101 -10.93 -27.74 3.76
N THR A 102 -11.55 -27.12 2.78
CA THR A 102 -12.02 -27.78 1.56
C THR A 102 -11.20 -27.33 0.35
N PRO A 103 -11.16 -28.12 -0.75
CA PRO A 103 -10.53 -27.69 -2.00
C PRO A 103 -11.05 -26.35 -2.51
N GLU A 104 -12.35 -26.08 -2.33
CA GLU A 104 -13.01 -24.83 -2.69
C GLU A 104 -12.52 -23.65 -1.83
N THR A 105 -12.41 -23.84 -0.51
CA THR A 105 -11.89 -22.81 0.41
C THR A 105 -10.45 -22.43 0.05
N VAL A 106 -9.60 -23.41 -0.27
CA VAL A 106 -8.20 -23.17 -0.65
C VAL A 106 -8.11 -22.41 -1.99
N ALA A 107 -8.94 -22.77 -2.97
CA ALA A 107 -9.01 -22.06 -4.24
C ALA A 107 -9.51 -20.61 -4.07
N ALA A 108 -10.56 -20.42 -3.26
CA ALA A 108 -11.09 -19.10 -2.92
C ALA A 108 -10.05 -18.25 -2.18
N GLN A 109 -9.28 -18.86 -1.28
CA GLN A 109 -8.20 -18.21 -0.54
C GLN A 109 -7.10 -17.70 -1.47
N LYS A 110 -6.61 -18.56 -2.38
CA LYS A 110 -5.60 -18.17 -3.37
C LYS A 110 -6.09 -17.02 -4.24
N LYS A 111 -7.34 -17.08 -4.71
CA LYS A 111 -7.96 -16.00 -5.51
C LYS A 111 -8.04 -14.69 -4.73
N ALA A 112 -8.47 -14.76 -3.47
CA ALA A 112 -8.68 -13.57 -2.65
C ALA A 112 -7.35 -12.91 -2.25
N ILE A 113 -6.32 -13.70 -1.92
CA ILE A 113 -4.95 -13.19 -1.68
C ILE A 113 -4.38 -12.55 -2.94
N HIS A 114 -4.51 -13.19 -4.10
CA HIS A 114 -4.02 -12.63 -5.37
C HIS A 114 -4.68 -11.27 -5.67
N ALA A 115 -6.00 -11.17 -5.52
CA ALA A 115 -6.72 -9.92 -5.71
C ALA A 115 -6.33 -8.84 -4.67
N ALA A 116 -6.14 -9.24 -3.42
CA ALA A 116 -5.71 -8.34 -2.34
C ALA A 116 -4.30 -7.80 -2.60
N THR A 117 -3.36 -8.67 -2.97
CA THR A 117 -1.99 -8.29 -3.29
C THR A 117 -1.93 -7.35 -4.47
N HIS A 118 -2.67 -7.62 -5.56
CA HIS A 118 -2.77 -6.70 -6.70
C HIS A 118 -3.15 -5.27 -6.26
N GLU A 119 -4.20 -5.16 -5.44
CA GLU A 119 -4.66 -3.87 -4.94
C GLU A 119 -3.62 -3.19 -4.04
N LEU A 120 -2.94 -3.94 -3.15
CA LEU A 120 -1.88 -3.40 -2.29
C LEU A 120 -0.66 -2.93 -3.10
N VAL A 121 -0.27 -3.68 -4.13
CA VAL A 121 0.85 -3.35 -5.02
C VAL A 121 0.59 -2.01 -5.72
N ARG A 122 -0.64 -1.77 -6.18
CA ARG A 122 -1.02 -0.47 -6.77
C ARG A 122 -0.83 0.69 -5.79
N GLU A 123 -1.14 0.48 -4.52
CA GLU A 123 -1.08 1.53 -3.48
C GLU A 123 0.35 1.80 -2.94
N VAL A 124 1.37 1.02 -3.34
CA VAL A 124 2.78 1.24 -2.94
C VAL A 124 3.31 2.62 -3.36
N THR A 125 2.77 3.20 -4.43
CA THR A 125 3.14 4.54 -4.92
C THR A 125 2.06 5.59 -4.64
N SER A 126 1.07 5.26 -3.80
CA SER A 126 -0.06 6.14 -3.50
C SER A 126 0.42 7.50 -2.97
N PRO A 127 -0.16 8.63 -3.39
CA PRO A 127 0.20 9.96 -2.86
C PRO A 127 -0.22 10.14 -1.40
N ASN A 128 -1.16 9.34 -0.90
CA ASN A 128 -1.58 9.36 0.49
C ASN A 128 -0.60 8.54 1.35
N SER A 129 0.05 9.18 2.31
CA SER A 129 1.07 8.54 3.16
C SER A 129 0.50 7.43 4.05
N THR A 130 -0.69 7.61 4.62
CA THR A 130 -1.33 6.59 5.47
C THR A 130 -1.64 5.33 4.66
N VAL A 131 -2.25 5.49 3.48
CA VAL A 131 -2.57 4.37 2.58
C VAL A 131 -1.30 3.68 2.08
N ARG A 132 -0.31 4.44 1.64
CA ARG A 132 0.97 3.92 1.14
C ARG A 132 1.70 3.11 2.20
N ASN A 133 1.86 3.67 3.40
CA ASN A 133 2.52 2.98 4.52
C ASN A 133 1.75 1.72 4.94
N GLN A 134 0.42 1.80 4.95
CA GLN A 134 -0.41 0.65 5.24
C GLN A 134 -0.25 -0.44 4.18
N ALA A 135 -0.21 -0.08 2.90
CA ALA A 135 -0.04 -1.04 1.80
C ALA A 135 1.30 -1.80 1.92
N MET A 136 2.41 -1.08 2.11
CA MET A 136 3.73 -1.68 2.32
C MET A 136 3.78 -2.58 3.56
N ARG A 137 3.12 -2.16 4.66
CA ARG A 137 3.03 -2.95 5.90
C ARG A 137 2.19 -4.21 5.70
N SER A 138 1.06 -4.11 5.03
CA SER A 138 0.18 -5.23 4.71
C SER A 138 0.86 -6.25 3.79
N LEU A 139 1.66 -5.81 2.81
CA LEU A 139 2.48 -6.72 1.98
C LEU A 139 3.51 -7.49 2.81
N ARG A 140 4.18 -6.84 3.76
CA ARG A 140 5.10 -7.51 4.72
C ARG A 140 4.36 -8.50 5.60
N GLN A 141 3.15 -8.15 6.06
CA GLN A 141 2.33 -9.05 6.87
C GLN A 141 1.89 -10.30 6.11
N LEU A 142 1.50 -10.14 4.83
CA LEU A 142 1.17 -11.28 3.95
C LEU A 142 2.38 -12.19 3.73
N ALA A 143 3.58 -11.62 3.56
CA ALA A 143 4.84 -12.37 3.49
C ALA A 143 5.07 -13.22 4.75
N CYS A 144 4.92 -12.61 5.93
CA CYS A 144 5.03 -13.34 7.19
C CYS A 144 3.99 -14.46 7.33
N ALA A 145 2.77 -14.27 6.83
CA ALA A 145 1.69 -15.25 6.94
C ALA A 145 1.79 -16.41 5.92
N THR A 146 2.42 -16.18 4.77
CA THR A 146 2.41 -17.14 3.63
C THR A 146 3.77 -17.79 3.36
N THR A 147 4.80 -17.53 4.18
CA THR A 147 6.18 -18.04 4.04
C THR A 147 6.94 -17.58 2.79
N TYR A 148 6.30 -16.82 1.90
CA TYR A 148 6.94 -16.19 0.75
C TYR A 148 7.59 -14.86 1.15
N SER A 149 8.64 -14.47 0.45
CA SER A 149 9.18 -13.11 0.53
C SER A 149 8.19 -12.09 -0.05
N VAL A 150 8.34 -10.83 0.37
CA VAL A 150 7.53 -9.73 -0.18
C VAL A 150 7.68 -9.62 -1.70
N ALA A 151 8.88 -9.84 -2.23
CA ALA A 151 9.13 -9.79 -3.66
C ALA A 151 8.40 -10.89 -4.42
N GLU A 152 8.42 -12.14 -3.92
CA GLU A 152 7.69 -13.25 -4.54
C GLU A 152 6.17 -13.02 -4.55
N ILE A 153 5.63 -12.40 -3.50
CA ILE A 153 4.21 -12.05 -3.43
C ILE A 153 3.87 -10.96 -4.46
N MET A 154 4.74 -9.97 -4.65
CA MET A 154 4.52 -8.86 -5.56
C MET A 154 4.79 -9.20 -7.03
N GLU A 155 5.66 -10.17 -7.32
CA GLU A 155 6.12 -10.50 -8.68
C GLU A 155 4.97 -10.71 -9.69
N PRO A 156 3.87 -11.44 -9.37
CA PRO A 156 2.75 -11.62 -10.28
C PRO A 156 2.02 -10.33 -10.67
N HIS A 157 2.26 -9.23 -9.96
CA HIS A 157 1.60 -7.94 -10.13
C HIS A 157 2.59 -6.82 -10.43
N LYS A 158 3.85 -7.15 -10.72
CA LYS A 158 4.94 -6.21 -10.95
C LYS A 158 4.64 -5.20 -12.07
N GLU A 159 3.94 -5.63 -13.11
CA GLU A 159 3.53 -4.80 -14.25
C GLU A 159 2.72 -3.56 -13.84
N VAL A 160 1.99 -3.60 -12.72
CA VAL A 160 1.24 -2.47 -12.17
C VAL A 160 2.16 -1.30 -11.82
N LEU A 161 3.42 -1.58 -11.49
CA LEU A 161 4.41 -0.59 -11.04
C LEU A 161 5.44 -0.22 -12.13
N GLN A 162 5.42 -0.86 -13.30
CA GLN A 162 6.52 -0.76 -14.28
C GLN A 162 6.77 0.64 -14.87
N ASP A 163 5.74 1.49 -14.88
CA ASP A 163 5.81 2.88 -15.35
C ASP A 163 6.16 3.86 -14.20
N MET A 164 5.98 3.42 -12.96
CA MET A 164 6.15 4.20 -11.73
C MET A 164 7.50 3.93 -11.04
N ILE A 165 8.08 2.74 -11.22
CA ILE A 165 9.27 2.28 -10.51
C ILE A 165 10.27 1.58 -11.47
N PRO A 166 11.42 2.20 -11.76
CA PRO A 166 11.67 3.64 -11.60
C PRO A 166 10.72 4.47 -12.49
N PRO A 167 10.44 5.74 -12.15
CA PRO A 167 9.53 6.57 -12.92
C PRO A 167 10.04 6.79 -14.36
N LYS A 168 9.24 6.39 -15.36
CA LYS A 168 9.59 6.54 -16.79
C LYS A 168 8.89 7.74 -17.43
N LYS A 169 7.56 7.77 -17.28
CA LYS A 169 6.67 8.78 -17.89
C LYS A 169 6.36 9.94 -16.94
N HIS A 170 6.68 9.80 -15.66
CA HIS A 170 6.31 10.76 -14.62
C HIS A 170 7.50 11.65 -14.28
N VAL A 171 7.57 12.82 -14.92
CA VAL A 171 8.53 13.87 -14.55
C VAL A 171 8.24 14.31 -13.12
N LEU A 172 9.16 13.99 -12.19
CA LEU A 172 8.98 14.21 -10.76
C LEU A 172 8.56 15.65 -10.43
N GLU A 173 9.24 16.65 -11.01
CA GLU A 173 9.01 18.08 -10.76
C GLU A 173 7.62 18.59 -11.23
N HIS A 174 6.98 17.89 -12.18
CA HIS A 174 5.63 18.22 -12.63
C HIS A 174 4.54 17.65 -11.71
N GLN A 175 4.92 16.74 -10.81
CA GLN A 175 3.99 16.14 -9.87
C GLN A 175 3.91 16.96 -8.58
N PRO A 176 2.75 17.00 -7.92
CA PRO A 176 2.64 17.54 -6.57
C PRO A 176 3.56 16.79 -5.59
N ALA A 177 4.05 17.47 -4.55
CA ALA A 177 5.06 16.91 -3.66
C ALA A 177 4.67 15.57 -3.00
N ASN A 178 3.39 15.38 -2.67
CA ASN A 178 2.90 14.12 -2.09
C ASN A 178 3.01 12.94 -3.07
N VAL A 179 2.80 13.17 -4.37
CA VAL A 179 3.02 12.17 -5.43
C VAL A 179 4.52 11.89 -5.57
N GLN A 180 5.36 12.92 -5.57
CA GLN A 180 6.81 12.74 -5.64
C GLN A 180 7.34 11.88 -4.48
N ILE A 181 6.89 12.16 -3.25
CA ILE A 181 7.20 11.35 -2.06
C ILE A 181 6.74 9.91 -2.26
N GLY A 182 5.52 9.70 -2.77
CA GLY A 182 4.99 8.36 -3.05
C GLY A 182 5.84 7.57 -4.05
N LEU A 183 6.29 8.21 -5.13
CA LEU A 183 7.19 7.60 -6.12
C LEU A 183 8.56 7.26 -5.53
N MET A 184 9.15 8.17 -4.75
CA MET A 184 10.46 7.97 -4.11
C MET A 184 10.42 6.84 -3.06
N GLU A 185 9.44 6.86 -2.16
CA GLU A 185 9.28 5.82 -1.14
C GLU A 185 8.91 4.47 -1.75
N GLY A 186 8.02 4.46 -2.76
CA GLY A 186 7.67 3.25 -3.51
C GLY A 186 8.88 2.65 -4.21
N ASN A 187 9.66 3.47 -4.92
CA ASN A 187 10.91 3.03 -5.54
C ASN A 187 11.89 2.50 -4.50
N THR A 188 12.02 3.16 -3.36
CA THR A 188 12.85 2.68 -2.26
C THR A 188 12.39 1.32 -1.76
N PHE A 189 11.09 1.15 -1.49
CA PHE A 189 10.53 -0.09 -1.02
C PHE A 189 10.85 -1.23 -1.98
N CYS A 190 10.55 -1.09 -3.27
CA CYS A 190 10.72 -2.14 -4.26
C CYS A 190 12.18 -2.48 -4.60
N THR A 191 13.09 -1.50 -4.56
CA THR A 191 14.52 -1.71 -4.85
C THR A 191 15.31 -2.23 -3.65
N THR A 192 14.74 -2.18 -2.43
CA THR A 192 15.36 -2.68 -1.19
C THR A 192 14.83 -4.03 -0.74
N LEU A 193 13.82 -4.59 -1.42
CA LEU A 193 13.36 -5.95 -1.18
C LEU A 193 14.48 -6.97 -1.42
N ARG A 194 14.36 -8.14 -0.78
CA ARG A 194 15.23 -9.30 -0.98
C ARG A 194 14.38 -10.49 -1.39
N PRO A 195 14.46 -10.99 -2.65
CA PRO A 195 15.19 -10.39 -3.79
C PRO A 195 14.63 -9.02 -4.21
N ARG A 196 15.40 -8.24 -4.98
CA ARG A 196 14.94 -6.93 -5.46
C ARG A 196 13.84 -7.11 -6.50
N LEU A 197 12.73 -6.38 -6.36
CA LEU A 197 11.64 -6.43 -7.34
C LEU A 197 11.99 -5.61 -8.58
N PHE A 198 12.59 -4.43 -8.38
CA PHE A 198 13.07 -3.55 -9.44
C PHE A 198 14.54 -3.17 -9.21
N SER A 199 15.24 -2.84 -10.29
CA SER A 199 16.60 -2.32 -10.29
C SER A 199 16.65 -0.97 -11.01
N MET A 200 17.55 -0.11 -10.55
CA MET A 200 17.86 1.14 -11.24
C MET A 200 19.03 0.90 -12.19
N ASP A 201 18.87 1.30 -13.44
CA ASP A 201 19.89 1.18 -14.49
C ASP A 201 20.23 2.57 -15.02
N LEU A 202 21.44 3.06 -14.76
CA LEU A 202 21.88 4.41 -15.15
C LEU A 202 22.22 4.54 -16.64
N ASN A 203 22.24 3.45 -17.39
CA ASN A 203 22.31 3.49 -18.85
C ASN A 203 20.96 3.89 -19.46
N ASN A 204 19.86 3.71 -18.73
CA ASN A 204 18.56 4.20 -19.11
C ASN A 204 18.46 5.71 -18.78
N LEU A 205 18.13 6.52 -19.79
CA LEU A 205 18.03 7.97 -19.68
C LEU A 205 16.97 8.43 -18.66
N GLU A 206 15.84 7.75 -18.57
CA GLU A 206 14.74 8.08 -17.64
C GLU A 206 15.17 7.82 -16.19
N HIS A 207 15.87 6.71 -15.95
CA HIS A 207 16.41 6.39 -14.63
C HIS A 207 17.51 7.36 -14.22
N LYS A 208 18.39 7.75 -15.16
CA LYS A 208 19.44 8.74 -14.93
C LYS A 208 18.86 10.13 -14.61
N ASP A 209 17.82 10.54 -15.33
CA ASP A 209 17.09 11.78 -15.08
C ASP A 209 16.43 11.76 -13.69
N PHE A 210 15.75 10.66 -13.33
CA PHE A 210 15.20 10.48 -11.99
C PHE A 210 16.28 10.57 -10.90
N PHE A 211 17.42 9.89 -11.10
CA PHE A 211 18.54 9.93 -10.15
C PHE A 211 19.13 11.34 -9.98
N SER A 212 19.33 12.07 -11.09
CA SER A 212 19.81 13.45 -11.06
C SER A 212 18.87 14.37 -10.27
N LYS A 213 17.56 14.14 -10.39
CA LYS A 213 16.55 14.88 -9.60
C LYS A 213 16.61 14.56 -8.12
N LEU A 214 16.84 13.30 -7.75
CA LEU A 214 17.03 12.93 -6.34
C LEU A 214 18.22 13.67 -5.73
N LEU A 215 19.35 13.74 -6.45
CA LEU A 215 20.53 14.50 -6.03
C LEU A 215 20.22 15.98 -5.86
N ARG A 216 19.56 16.60 -6.86
CA ARG A 216 19.13 18.00 -6.79
C ARG A 216 18.26 18.27 -5.56
N LEU A 217 17.32 17.39 -5.23
CA LEU A 217 16.48 17.51 -4.04
C LEU A 217 17.28 17.40 -2.72
N CYS A 218 18.36 16.63 -2.72
CA CYS A 218 19.24 16.49 -1.56
C CYS A 218 20.15 17.71 -1.38
N GLU A 219 20.69 18.27 -2.48
CA GLU A 219 21.77 19.26 -2.47
C GLU A 219 21.32 20.72 -2.59
N ALA A 220 20.21 20.97 -3.30
CA ALA A 220 19.75 22.33 -3.56
C ALA A 220 19.41 23.07 -2.25
N GLU A 221 19.53 24.39 -2.23
CA GLU A 221 19.12 25.22 -1.10
C GLU A 221 17.58 25.35 -1.05
N ASP A 222 16.99 25.48 0.14
CA ASP A 222 15.54 25.57 0.31
C ASP A 222 14.94 26.75 -0.49
N GLU A 223 15.64 27.88 -0.56
CA GLU A 223 15.20 29.06 -1.34
C GLU A 223 15.00 28.73 -2.83
N THR A 224 15.88 27.91 -3.40
CA THR A 224 15.79 27.51 -4.81
C THR A 224 14.60 26.58 -5.06
N LEU A 225 14.28 25.71 -4.09
CA LEU A 225 13.19 24.74 -4.20
C LEU A 225 11.82 25.40 -3.98
N VAL A 226 11.70 26.32 -3.01
CA VAL A 226 10.42 27.00 -2.73
C VAL A 226 9.94 27.85 -3.92
N ASN A 227 10.86 28.30 -4.79
CA ASN A 227 10.52 28.99 -6.03
C ASN A 227 9.86 28.08 -7.09
N LEU A 228 9.93 26.76 -6.95
CA LEU A 228 9.29 25.82 -7.87
C LEU A 228 7.77 25.72 -7.61
N PRO A 229 6.93 25.71 -8.66
CA PRO A 229 5.46 25.68 -8.51
C PRO A 229 4.93 24.53 -7.65
N CYS A 230 5.58 23.36 -7.70
CA CYS A 230 5.16 22.16 -6.97
C CYS A 230 5.47 22.20 -5.46
N TYR A 231 6.31 23.15 -5.00
CA TYR A 231 6.75 23.26 -3.61
C TYR A 231 6.32 24.55 -2.92
N LYS A 232 5.89 25.57 -3.68
CA LYS A 232 5.56 26.92 -3.20
C LYS A 232 4.63 26.97 -1.98
N ASN A 233 3.68 26.04 -1.88
CA ASN A 233 2.66 26.02 -0.82
C ASN A 233 2.92 24.94 0.25
N LEU A 234 4.10 24.33 0.26
CA LEU A 234 4.40 23.31 1.26
C LEU A 234 4.71 23.96 2.62
N PRO A 235 4.18 23.40 3.72
CA PRO A 235 4.56 23.85 5.06
C PRO A 235 6.02 23.49 5.41
N SER A 236 6.58 22.47 4.75
CA SER A 236 7.96 22.03 4.96
C SER A 236 8.46 21.17 3.79
N LEU A 237 9.73 21.34 3.42
CA LEU A 237 10.45 20.48 2.47
C LEU A 237 11.04 19.22 3.11
N ILE A 238 11.02 19.11 4.44
CA ILE A 238 11.64 18.01 5.18
C ILE A 238 11.14 16.63 4.70
N PRO A 239 9.83 16.37 4.56
CA PRO A 239 9.36 15.05 4.11
C PRO A 239 9.86 14.68 2.71
N LEU A 240 9.95 15.67 1.82
CA LEU A 240 10.45 15.50 0.46
C LEU A 240 11.94 15.13 0.46
N ARG A 241 12.76 15.87 1.22
CA ARG A 241 14.19 15.60 1.36
C ARG A 241 14.48 14.25 2.01
N LEU A 242 13.72 13.88 3.05
CA LEU A 242 13.87 12.56 3.69
C LEU A 242 13.56 11.42 2.72
N ALA A 243 12.52 11.56 1.90
CA ALA A 243 12.20 10.58 0.87
C ALA A 243 13.29 10.50 -0.21
N ALA A 244 13.83 11.65 -0.66
CA ALA A 244 14.93 11.71 -1.62
C ALA A 244 16.21 11.07 -1.06
N LEU A 245 16.61 11.45 0.16
CA LEU A 245 17.77 10.90 0.87
C LEU A 245 17.64 9.41 1.13
N SER A 246 16.46 8.95 1.55
CA SER A 246 16.21 7.52 1.70
C SER A 246 16.45 6.83 0.37
N THR A 247 15.85 7.32 -0.72
CA THR A 247 15.96 6.80 -2.09
C THR A 247 17.38 6.79 -2.64
N HIS A 248 18.16 7.82 -2.33
CA HIS A 248 19.55 7.98 -2.75
C HIS A 248 20.57 7.23 -1.84
N GLY A 249 20.25 7.03 -0.57
CA GLY A 249 21.20 6.84 0.54
C GLY A 249 22.29 5.76 0.41
N PRO A 250 23.36 5.88 1.23
CA PRO A 250 24.72 5.39 0.97
C PRO A 250 24.89 3.87 0.85
N GLY A 251 23.91 3.05 1.23
CA GLY A 251 23.94 1.60 0.97
C GLY A 251 23.78 1.24 -0.51
N ARG A 252 23.31 2.16 -1.36
CA ARG A 252 22.98 1.89 -2.77
C ARG A 252 24.04 2.30 -3.79
N ALA A 253 24.91 3.25 -3.48
CA ALA A 253 26.03 3.61 -4.36
C ALA A 253 27.00 2.43 -4.54
N TRP A 254 27.26 1.65 -3.47
CA TRP A 254 28.10 0.45 -3.50
C TRP A 254 27.48 -0.70 -4.29
N ASP A 255 26.15 -0.86 -4.24
CA ASP A 255 25.41 -1.92 -4.94
C ASP A 255 25.14 -1.63 -6.42
N LEU A 256 25.22 -0.36 -6.85
CA LEU A 256 25.00 0.07 -8.22
C LEU A 256 26.29 0.14 -9.06
N GLY A 257 27.42 -0.34 -8.53
CA GLY A 257 28.70 -0.35 -9.24
C GLY A 257 29.25 1.05 -9.54
N ILE A 258 28.76 2.07 -8.84
CA ILE A 258 29.26 3.44 -9.01
C ILE A 258 30.56 3.54 -8.21
N MET A 259 31.70 3.36 -8.89
CA MET A 259 32.96 3.94 -8.42
C MET A 259 32.77 5.46 -8.40
N VAL A 260 32.46 6.01 -7.23
CA VAL A 260 32.67 7.43 -6.97
C VAL A 260 34.17 7.60 -6.72
N GLU A 261 34.96 7.62 -7.79
CA GLU A 261 36.22 8.36 -7.75
C GLU A 261 35.85 9.84 -7.57
N GLY A 262 36.15 10.40 -6.40
CA GLY A 262 36.06 11.84 -6.20
C GLY A 262 35.22 12.32 -5.03
N VAL A 263 35.36 11.71 -3.84
CA VAL A 263 35.33 12.50 -2.60
C VAL A 263 36.55 12.12 -1.79
N GLY A 264 37.67 12.74 -2.15
CA GLY A 264 38.89 12.69 -1.36
C GLY A 264 38.85 13.74 -0.25
N ARG A 265 39.19 13.27 0.95
CA ARG A 265 39.51 13.97 2.20
C ARG A 265 38.34 14.40 3.08
#